data_AF-A0A2R6S170-F1
#
_entry.id   AF-A0A2R6S170-F1
#
_cell.length_a   1.000
_cell.length_b   1.000
_cell.length_c   1.000
_cell.angle_alpha   90.00
_cell.angle_beta   90.00
_cell.angle_gamma   90.00
#
_symmetry.space_group_name_H-M   'P 1'
#
loop_
_entity.id
_entity.type
_entity.pdbx_description
1 polymer ?
#
loop_
_entity_poly.entity_id
_entity_poly.type
_entity_poly.pdbx_seq_one_letter_code
_entity_poly.pdbx_strand_id
1 'polypeptide(L)'
;MADDDPQDKAERERIFKRFDANGDGKISALELGEALKGLGSVTDDEIKRMMAEIDTDGDGCISFQEFTEFARANRGLVKDVAKIF
;
A
#
# COMPACT_ATOMS: atom_id res chain seq x y z
N MET A 1 6.19 21.69 -11.06
CA MET A 1 5.26 21.22 -10.02
C MET A 1 4.25 20.29 -10.70
N ALA A 2 4.65 19.06 -10.98
CA ALA A 2 3.84 18.09 -11.75
C ALA A 2 4.35 16.67 -11.46
N ASP A 3 4.32 16.28 -10.18
CA ASP A 3 4.72 14.94 -9.71
C ASP A 3 3.57 13.90 -9.88
N ASP A 4 2.77 14.06 -10.94
CA ASP A 4 1.75 13.12 -11.36
C ASP A 4 2.04 12.68 -12.79
N ASP A 5 3.23 12.13 -13.00
CA ASP A 5 3.57 11.47 -14.25
C ASP A 5 2.66 10.23 -14.40
N PRO A 6 2.05 9.99 -15.58
CA PRO A 6 1.20 8.83 -15.81
C PRO A 6 1.88 7.49 -15.48
N GLN A 7 3.22 7.42 -15.50
CA GLN A 7 3.97 6.25 -15.09
C GLN A 7 3.81 5.93 -13.59
N ASP A 8 3.79 6.95 -12.73
CA ASP A 8 3.61 6.75 -11.29
C ASP A 8 2.20 6.26 -10.94
N LYS A 9 1.19 6.69 -11.70
CA LYS A 9 -0.17 6.18 -11.53
C LYS A 9 -0.26 4.70 -11.88
N ALA A 10 0.34 4.30 -13.00
CA ALA A 10 0.36 2.90 -13.43
C ALA A 10 1.15 2.01 -12.46
N GLU A 11 2.25 2.50 -11.90
CA GLU A 11 3.03 1.80 -10.88
C GLU A 11 2.22 1.64 -9.58
N ARG A 12 1.54 2.70 -9.11
CA ARG A 12 0.63 2.63 -7.96
C ARG A 12 -0.51 1.63 -8.18
N GLU A 13 -1.18 1.63 -9.34
CA GLU A 13 -2.23 0.64 -9.65
C GLU A 13 -1.69 -0.80 -9.68
N ARG A 14 -0.50 -1.01 -10.26
CA ARG A 14 0.12 -2.33 -10.30
C ARG A 14 0.43 -2.83 -8.90
N ILE A 15 1.01 -1.98 -8.07
CA ILE A 15 1.39 -2.34 -6.70
C ILE A 15 0.13 -2.55 -5.88
N PHE A 16 -0.86 -1.66 -6.00
CA PHE A 16 -2.15 -1.81 -5.35
C PHE A 16 -2.79 -3.17 -5.63
N LYS A 17 -2.85 -3.59 -6.90
CA LYS A 17 -3.33 -4.93 -7.30
C LYS A 17 -2.45 -6.09 -6.85
N ARG A 18 -1.21 -5.84 -6.44
CA ARG A 18 -0.34 -6.86 -5.86
C ARG A 18 -0.56 -7.03 -4.36
N PHE A 19 -0.91 -5.95 -3.68
CA PHE A 19 -1.30 -5.99 -2.28
C PHE A 19 -2.75 -6.48 -2.13
N ASP A 20 -3.65 -6.04 -2.99
CA ASP A 20 -5.05 -6.49 -3.07
C ASP A 20 -5.11 -7.90 -3.68
N ALA A 21 -4.97 -8.91 -2.82
CA ALA A 21 -4.96 -10.31 -3.21
C ALA A 21 -6.37 -10.82 -3.55
N ASN A 22 -7.38 -10.24 -2.91
CA ASN A 22 -8.78 -10.61 -3.11
C ASN A 22 -9.42 -9.89 -4.33
N GLY A 23 -8.82 -8.80 -4.80
CA GLY A 23 -9.26 -8.02 -5.95
C GLY A 23 -10.49 -7.13 -5.71
N ASP A 24 -10.79 -6.79 -4.46
CA ASP A 24 -11.97 -6.03 -4.06
C ASP A 24 -11.77 -4.51 -4.17
N GLY A 25 -10.56 -4.07 -4.51
CA GLY A 25 -10.24 -2.66 -4.71
C GLY A 25 -9.85 -1.93 -3.43
N LYS A 26 -9.54 -2.65 -2.35
CA LYS A 26 -9.01 -2.14 -1.08
C LYS A 26 -8.02 -3.13 -0.46
N ILE A 27 -7.08 -2.63 0.34
CA ILE A 27 -6.06 -3.46 0.98
C ILE A 27 -6.41 -3.61 2.45
N SER A 28 -6.77 -4.81 2.86
CA SER A 28 -7.09 -5.13 4.25
C SER A 28 -5.83 -5.24 5.12
N ALA A 29 -5.98 -5.17 6.45
CA ALA A 29 -4.83 -5.31 7.38
C ALA A 29 -4.05 -6.61 7.15
N LEU A 30 -4.80 -7.68 6.87
CA LEU A 30 -4.26 -9.00 6.55
C LEU A 30 -3.41 -8.98 5.28
N GLU A 31 -3.93 -8.35 4.22
CA GLU A 31 -3.28 -8.26 2.91
C GLU A 31 -2.03 -7.39 2.94
N LEU A 32 -2.13 -6.24 3.62
CA LEU A 32 -0.99 -5.38 3.91
C LEU A 32 0.09 -6.16 4.67
N GLY A 33 -0.33 -6.94 5.67
CA GLY A 33 0.57 -7.77 6.47
C GLY A 33 1.26 -8.88 5.68
N GLU A 34 0.55 -9.57 4.79
CA GLU A 34 1.14 -10.58 3.91
C GLU A 34 2.18 -9.97 2.97
N ALA A 35 1.88 -8.82 2.37
CA ALA A 35 2.80 -8.13 1.49
C ALA A 35 4.04 -7.60 2.25
N LEU A 36 3.84 -7.03 3.44
CA LEU A 36 4.91 -6.53 4.30
C LEU A 36 5.78 -7.65 4.88
N LYS A 37 5.21 -8.83 5.18
CA LYS A 37 5.97 -10.03 5.56
C LYS A 37 6.99 -10.45 4.50
N GLY A 38 6.71 -10.16 3.22
CA GLY A 38 7.66 -10.37 2.12
C GLY A 38 8.87 -9.42 2.16
N LEU A 39 8.71 -8.23 2.74
CA LEU A 39 9.76 -7.21 2.87
C LEU A 39 10.58 -7.36 4.16
N GLY A 40 10.03 -8.01 5.21
CA GLY A 40 10.72 -8.28 6.48
C GLY A 40 9.81 -8.88 7.57
N SER A 41 10.36 -9.15 8.76
CA SER A 41 9.55 -9.55 9.93
C SER A 41 8.83 -8.36 10.53
N VAL A 42 7.65 -8.05 10.00
CA VAL A 42 6.74 -7.03 10.52
C VAL A 42 5.64 -7.71 11.32
N THR A 43 5.33 -7.19 12.51
CA THR A 43 4.32 -7.77 13.41
C THR A 43 2.94 -7.18 13.15
N ASP A 44 1.88 -7.90 13.53
CA ASP A 44 0.50 -7.44 13.43
C ASP A 44 0.24 -6.08 14.11
N ASP A 45 0.97 -5.77 15.20
CA ASP A 45 0.92 -4.46 15.85
C ASP A 45 1.49 -3.34 14.98
N GLU A 46 2.60 -3.58 14.29
CA GLU A 46 3.20 -2.61 13.38
C GLU A 46 2.31 -2.40 12.14
N ILE A 47 1.71 -3.48 11.64
CA ILE A 47 0.74 -3.43 10.53
C ILE A 47 -0.48 -2.61 10.94
N LYS A 48 -1.02 -2.82 12.14
CA LYS A 48 -2.14 -2.01 12.66
C LYS A 48 -1.77 -0.54 12.81
N ARG A 49 -0.55 -0.22 13.25
CA ARG A 49 -0.07 1.16 13.34
C ARG A 49 0.05 1.80 11.97
N MET A 50 0.74 1.14 11.04
CA MET A 50 0.85 1.62 9.66
C MET A 50 -0.52 1.77 9.02
N MET A 51 -1.41 0.82 9.26
CA MET A 51 -2.77 0.89 8.74
C MET A 51 -3.50 2.08 9.33
N ALA A 52 -3.47 2.31 10.64
CA ALA A 52 -4.09 3.48 11.25
C ALA A 52 -3.45 4.82 10.85
N GLU A 53 -2.20 4.82 10.36
CA GLU A 53 -1.56 6.01 9.79
C GLU A 53 -1.98 6.29 8.35
N ILE A 54 -2.44 5.28 7.61
CA ILE A 54 -2.81 5.39 6.19
C ILE A 54 -4.34 5.47 6.03
N ASP A 55 -5.06 4.59 6.73
CA ASP A 55 -6.51 4.51 6.82
C ASP A 55 -7.04 5.73 7.57
N THR A 56 -7.46 6.72 6.79
CA THR A 56 -7.90 8.01 7.31
C THR A 56 -9.40 7.98 7.61
N ASP A 57 -10.14 7.11 6.93
CA ASP A 57 -11.58 6.91 7.13
C ASP A 57 -11.88 5.95 8.31
N GLY A 58 -10.92 5.10 8.67
CA GLY A 58 -11.03 4.14 9.77
C GLY A 58 -11.86 2.91 9.42
N ASP A 59 -11.96 2.55 8.13
CA ASP A 59 -12.71 1.38 7.65
C ASP A 59 -11.95 0.06 7.88
N GLY A 60 -10.67 0.14 8.26
CA GLY A 60 -9.78 -1.00 8.45
C GLY A 60 -9.25 -1.57 7.14
N CYS A 61 -9.45 -0.87 6.01
CA CYS A 61 -8.88 -1.17 4.71
C CYS A 61 -8.30 0.11 4.09
N ILE A 62 -7.30 -0.04 3.23
CA ILE A 62 -6.68 1.08 2.51
C ILE A 62 -7.28 1.12 1.11
N SER A 63 -8.03 2.18 0.82
CA SER A 63 -8.60 2.42 -0.50
C SER A 63 -7.51 2.84 -1.50
N PHE A 64 -7.76 2.67 -2.80
CA PHE A 64 -6.81 3.11 -3.83
C PHE A 64 -6.39 4.59 -3.68
N GLN A 65 -7.30 5.45 -3.22
CA GLN A 65 -7.02 6.87 -3.00
C GLN A 65 -6.06 7.10 -1.83
N GLU A 66 -6.26 6.43 -0.70
CA GLU A 66 -5.39 6.48 0.49
C GLU A 66 -4.02 5.88 0.19
N PHE A 67 -3.99 4.75 -0.52
CA PHE A 67 -2.76 4.17 -1.02
C PHE A 67 -2.00 5.13 -1.94
N THR A 68 -2.71 5.89 -2.78
CA THR A 68 -2.10 6.84 -3.72
C THR A 68 -1.44 8.01 -2.99
N GLU A 69 -2.07 8.52 -1.93
CA GLU A 69 -1.51 9.54 -1.05
C GLU A 69 -0.28 9.00 -0.31
N PHE A 70 -0.39 7.81 0.29
CA PHE A 70 0.72 7.16 0.96
C PHE A 70 1.89 6.88 0.01
N ALA A 71 1.61 6.38 -1.19
CA ALA A 71 2.63 6.09 -2.19
C ALA A 71 3.31 7.36 -2.72
N ARG A 72 2.62 8.51 -2.72
CA ARG A 72 3.25 9.80 -2.99
C ARG A 72 4.21 10.22 -1.88
N ALA A 73 3.80 10.06 -0.62
CA ALA A 73 4.62 10.38 0.53
C ALA A 73 5.81 9.40 0.70
N ASN A 74 5.62 8.12 0.35
CA ASN A 74 6.54 7.02 0.60
C ASN A 74 6.92 6.26 -0.68
N ARG A 75 7.29 6.98 -1.74
CA ARG A 75 7.68 6.39 -3.03
C ARG A 75 8.79 5.33 -2.92
N GLY A 76 9.73 5.49 -1.98
CA GLY A 76 10.83 4.53 -1.79
C GLY A 76 10.34 3.15 -1.37
N LEU A 77 9.52 3.10 -0.32
CA LEU A 77 8.98 1.86 0.23
C LEU A 77 8.13 1.12 -0.79
N VAL A 78 7.24 1.85 -1.47
CA VAL A 78 6.35 1.31 -2.51
C VAL A 78 7.16 0.69 -3.65
N LYS A 79 8.25 1.34 -4.08
CA LYS A 79 9.16 0.79 -5.10
C LYS A 79 9.93 -0.43 -4.66
N ASP A 80 10.33 -0.51 -3.39
CA ASP A 80 11.06 -1.68 -2.90
C ASP A 80 10.14 -2.88 -2.76
N VAL A 81 8.90 -2.68 -2.30
CA VAL A 81 7.89 -3.75 -2.31
C VAL A 81 7.58 -4.20 -3.75
N ALA A 82 7.47 -3.26 -4.69
CA ALA A 82 7.22 -3.57 -6.10
C ALA A 82 8.32 -4.42 -6.78
N LYS A 83 9.54 -4.44 -6.21
CA LYS A 83 10.65 -5.27 -6.71
C LYS A 83 10.66 -6.68 -6.12
N ILE A 84 9.99 -6.89 -4.97
CA ILE A 84 9.92 -8.20 -4.31
C ILE A 84 8.90 -9.12 -5.00
N PHE A 85 7.86 -8.54 -5.58
CA PHE A 85 6.73 -9.24 -6.22
C PHE A 85 6.74 -9.13 -7.76
#